data_AF-A0A150QSN2-F1
#
_entry.id   AF-A0A150QSN2-F1
#
_cell.length_a   1.000
_cell.length_b   1.000
_cell.length_c   1.000
_cell.angle_alpha   90.00
_cell.angle_beta   90.00
_cell.angle_gamma   90.00
#
_symmetry.space_group_name_H-M   'P 1'
#
loop_
_entity.id
_entity.type
_entity.pdbx_description
1 polymer ?
#
loop_
_entity_poly.entity_id
_entity_poly.type
_entity_poly.pdbx_seq_one_letter_code
_entity_poly.pdbx_strand_id
1 'polypeptide(L)'
;MSGGRGARPRRALTDGRGARPRALTNGRGARPRALTNGRGARPRALTNGRGARPRALTNGRGARPRALTNGRGARPRALTNGRGARPRALTNGRGARPRALTNGRGARPRALTNGRGARPRALTNGRGARPRALTNGRGARPRALTNGRGARPRALTNGRGARPRPGAGYFVSPRA
;
A
#
# COMPACT_ATOMS: atom_id res chain seq x y z
N MET A 1 -32.24 13.06 7.88
CA MET A 1 -31.45 11.80 7.95
C MET A 1 -31.31 11.21 6.55
N SER A 2 -30.15 11.34 5.89
CA SER A 2 -29.95 10.78 4.54
C SER A 2 -29.17 9.45 4.63
N GLY A 3 -29.85 8.36 4.25
CA GLY A 3 -29.33 7.00 4.26
C GLY A 3 -28.08 6.87 3.38
N GLY A 4 -26.93 6.63 4.01
CA GLY A 4 -25.65 6.49 3.34
C GLY A 4 -25.58 5.23 2.48
N ARG A 5 -25.97 5.34 1.21
CA ARG A 5 -25.77 4.31 0.17
C ARG A 5 -24.27 3.98 0.11
N GLY A 6 -23.91 2.73 0.42
CA GLY A 6 -22.55 2.24 0.28
C GLY A 6 -22.09 2.39 -1.17
N ALA A 7 -21.05 3.18 -1.41
CA ALA A 7 -20.58 3.43 -2.76
C ALA A 7 -20.22 2.11 -3.47
N ARG A 8 -20.89 1.84 -4.60
CA ARG A 8 -20.71 0.64 -5.45
C ARG A 8 -19.22 0.41 -5.75
N PRO A 9 -18.76 -0.85 -5.91
CA PRO A 9 -17.37 -1.14 -6.26
C PRO A 9 -17.07 -0.61 -7.67
N ARG A 10 -16.41 0.56 -7.77
CA ARG A 10 -15.84 1.05 -9.04
C ARG A 10 -14.71 0.13 -9.46
N ARG A 11 -14.88 -0.59 -10.57
CA ARG A 11 -13.85 -1.45 -11.18
C ARG A 11 -13.33 -0.78 -12.45
N ALA A 12 -12.02 -0.75 -12.62
CA ALA A 12 -11.38 -0.35 -13.86
C ALA A 12 -10.47 -1.47 -14.34
N LEU A 13 -10.61 -1.83 -15.61
CA LEU A 13 -9.78 -2.76 -16.36
C LEU A 13 -9.08 -1.95 -17.44
N THR A 14 -7.78 -2.12 -17.62
CA THR A 14 -7.04 -1.39 -18.64
C THR A 14 -5.85 -2.21 -19.09
N ASP A 15 -5.67 -2.33 -20.39
CA ASP A 15 -4.49 -2.94 -20.98
C ASP A 15 -3.67 -1.88 -21.74
N GLY A 16 -2.37 -2.12 -21.90
CA GLY A 16 -1.48 -1.24 -22.67
C GLY A 16 -0.70 -0.22 -21.83
N ARG A 17 -0.53 1.00 -22.35
CA ARG A 17 0.35 2.03 -21.77
C ARG A 17 -0.45 3.12 -21.06
N GLY A 18 0.02 3.52 -19.88
CA GLY A 18 -0.40 4.78 -19.25
C GLY A 18 -1.74 4.76 -18.50
N ALA A 19 -2.27 3.60 -18.10
CA ALA A 19 -3.53 3.50 -17.37
C ALA A 19 -3.56 4.35 -16.08
N ARG A 20 -4.60 5.18 -15.91
CA ARG A 20 -4.75 6.12 -14.79
C ARG A 20 -6.16 6.11 -14.16
N PRO A 21 -6.74 4.96 -13.81
CA PRO A 21 -8.09 4.94 -13.25
C PRO A 21 -8.15 5.67 -11.90
N ARG A 22 -9.24 6.41 -11.69
CA ARG A 22 -9.47 7.20 -10.47
C ARG A 22 -10.81 6.84 -9.84
N ALA A 23 -10.84 6.75 -8.52
CA ALA A 23 -12.07 6.59 -7.76
C ALA A 23 -12.11 7.60 -6.61
N LEU A 24 -13.25 8.28 -6.47
CA LEU A 24 -13.56 9.15 -5.35
C LEU A 24 -14.82 8.60 -4.67
N THR A 25 -14.77 8.49 -3.34
CA THR A 25 -15.86 7.89 -2.57
C THR A 25 -16.01 8.56 -1.22
N ASN A 26 -17.25 8.87 -0.85
CA ASN A 26 -17.62 9.38 0.45
C ASN A 26 -18.55 8.37 1.15
N GLY A 27 -18.47 8.26 2.47
CA GLY A 27 -19.37 7.41 3.27
C GLY A 27 -18.78 6.07 3.70
N ARG A 28 -19.61 5.02 3.77
CA ARG A 28 -19.25 3.72 4.35
C ARG A 28 -18.94 2.70 3.24
N GLY A 29 -17.93 1.86 3.47
CA GLY A 29 -17.73 0.61 2.72
C GLY A 29 -17.11 0.73 1.33
N ALA A 30 -16.40 1.82 1.01
CA ALA A 30 -15.80 2.03 -0.32
C ALA A 30 -14.79 0.93 -0.71
N ARG A 31 -14.95 0.35 -1.91
CA ARG A 31 -14.13 -0.76 -2.42
C ARG A 31 -13.71 -0.59 -3.89
N PRO A 32 -13.03 0.51 -4.27
CA PRO A 32 -12.57 0.68 -5.65
C PRO A 32 -11.49 -0.34 -6.00
N ARG A 33 -11.50 -0.83 -7.24
CA ARG A 33 -10.56 -1.81 -7.78
C ARG A 33 -10.03 -1.35 -9.13
N ALA A 34 -8.73 -1.47 -9.32
CA ALA A 34 -8.10 -1.28 -10.62
C ALA A 34 -7.26 -2.51 -10.96
N LEU A 35 -7.45 -3.04 -12.16
CA LEU A 35 -6.61 -4.05 -12.79
C LEU A 35 -5.95 -3.41 -14.00
N THR A 36 -4.64 -3.60 -14.14
CA THR A 36 -3.91 -3.12 -15.31
C THR A 36 -2.88 -4.14 -15.77
N ASN A 37 -2.86 -4.45 -17.06
CA ASN A 37 -1.74 -5.15 -17.69
C ASN A 37 -0.97 -4.19 -18.60
N GLY A 38 0.34 -4.08 -18.44
CA GLY A 38 1.20 -3.26 -19.31
C GLY A 38 2.09 -2.27 -18.58
N ARG A 39 2.32 -1.09 -19.16
CA ARG A 39 3.35 -0.13 -18.71
C ARG A 39 2.73 1.14 -18.12
N GLY A 40 3.24 1.57 -16.98
CA GLY A 40 2.96 2.90 -16.42
C GLY A 40 1.62 3.06 -15.71
N ALA A 41 1.11 2.00 -15.07
CA ALA A 41 -0.16 2.04 -14.32
C ALA A 41 -0.09 2.98 -13.10
N ARG A 42 -1.06 3.89 -12.96
CA ARG A 42 -1.14 4.87 -11.86
C ARG A 42 -2.55 4.99 -11.27
N PRO A 43 -3.15 3.89 -10.78
CA PRO A 43 -4.50 3.95 -10.20
C PRO A 43 -4.51 4.81 -8.93
N ARG A 44 -5.58 5.59 -8.75
CA ARG A 44 -5.77 6.45 -7.56
C ARG A 44 -7.13 6.19 -6.92
N ALA A 45 -7.14 6.05 -5.60
CA ALA A 45 -8.37 6.01 -4.82
C ALA A 45 -8.33 7.07 -3.72
N LEU A 46 -9.37 7.89 -3.64
CA LEU A 46 -9.63 8.82 -2.56
C LEU A 46 -10.92 8.42 -1.85
N THR A 47 -10.83 8.26 -0.53
CA THR A 47 -12.00 7.92 0.29
C THR A 47 -12.08 8.77 1.53
N ASN A 48 -13.23 9.41 1.76
CA ASN A 48 -13.57 10.04 3.03
C ASN A 48 -14.67 9.21 3.72
N GLY A 49 -14.37 8.61 4.87
CA GLY A 49 -15.36 7.86 5.65
C GLY A 49 -14.84 6.57 6.28
N ARG A 50 -15.71 5.55 6.38
CA ARG A 50 -15.43 4.31 7.14
C ARG A 50 -15.29 3.09 6.23
N GLY A 51 -14.29 2.26 6.49
CA GLY A 51 -14.13 0.94 5.87
C GLY A 51 -13.59 0.94 4.44
N ALA A 52 -12.69 1.87 4.09
CA ALA A 52 -12.08 1.96 2.77
C ALA A 52 -11.17 0.75 2.46
N ARG A 53 -11.39 0.08 1.33
CA ARG A 53 -10.60 -1.09 0.89
C ARG A 53 -10.20 -0.99 -0.59
N PRO A 54 -9.45 0.05 -1.01
CA PRO A 54 -9.01 0.16 -2.39
C PRO A 54 -8.03 -0.95 -2.74
N ARG A 55 -8.13 -1.49 -3.96
CA ARG A 55 -7.23 -2.52 -4.49
C ARG A 55 -6.68 -2.10 -5.85
N ALA A 56 -5.38 -2.27 -6.03
CA ALA A 56 -4.73 -2.16 -7.32
C ALA A 56 -3.97 -3.45 -7.62
N LEU A 57 -4.19 -4.00 -8.80
CA LEU A 57 -3.46 -5.13 -9.36
C LEU A 57 -2.78 -4.66 -10.65
N THR A 58 -1.48 -4.88 -10.75
CA THR A 58 -0.73 -4.53 -11.96
C THR A 58 0.20 -5.66 -12.36
N ASN A 59 0.09 -6.11 -13.60
CA ASN A 59 1.08 -6.97 -14.25
C ASN A 59 1.86 -6.13 -15.26
N GLY A 60 3.16 -5.95 -15.06
CA GLY A 60 4.02 -5.21 -15.98
C GLY A 60 4.98 -4.22 -15.32
N ARG A 61 5.26 -3.09 -15.97
CA ARG A 61 6.34 -2.16 -15.57
C ARG A 61 5.80 -0.82 -15.08
N GLY A 62 6.36 -0.29 -13.99
CA GLY A 62 6.13 1.09 -13.55
C GLY A 62 4.80 1.34 -12.82
N ALA A 63 4.36 0.40 -11.98
CA ALA A 63 3.14 0.54 -11.19
C ALA A 63 3.29 1.57 -10.05
N ARG A 64 2.39 2.56 -9.97
CA ARG A 64 2.39 3.60 -8.93
C ARG A 64 0.99 3.81 -8.33
N PRO A 65 0.37 2.78 -7.73
CA PRO A 65 -0.94 2.91 -7.12
C PRO A 65 -0.89 3.86 -5.91
N ARG A 66 -1.92 4.70 -5.77
CA ARG A 66 -2.08 5.61 -4.62
C ARG A 66 -3.44 5.44 -3.98
N ALA A 67 -3.46 5.30 -2.66
CA ALA A 67 -4.67 5.35 -1.86
C ALA A 67 -4.55 6.47 -0.82
N LEU A 68 -5.56 7.33 -0.76
CA LEU A 68 -5.73 8.33 0.27
C LEU A 68 -7.03 8.03 1.01
N THR A 69 -6.96 7.98 2.34
CA THR A 69 -8.15 7.77 3.16
C THR A 69 -8.16 8.70 4.35
N ASN A 70 -9.25 9.45 4.51
CA ASN A 70 -9.56 10.19 5.73
C ASN A 70 -10.71 9.46 6.44
N GLY A 71 -10.45 8.92 7.63
CA GLY A 71 -11.45 8.26 8.46
C GLY A 71 -10.99 6.94 9.10
N ARG A 72 -11.91 5.98 9.24
CA ARG A 72 -11.67 4.75 10.04
C ARG A 72 -11.60 3.49 9.19
N GLY A 73 -10.65 2.61 9.46
CA GLY A 73 -10.58 1.26 8.89
C GLY A 73 -10.07 1.19 7.45
N ALA A 74 -9.01 1.93 7.12
CA ALA A 74 -8.38 1.90 5.80
C ALA A 74 -7.54 0.63 5.59
N ARG A 75 -7.81 -0.11 4.51
CA ARG A 75 -7.08 -1.33 4.15
C ARG A 75 -6.67 -1.34 2.66
N PRO A 76 -5.85 -0.37 2.20
CA PRO A 76 -5.42 -0.33 0.81
C PRO A 76 -4.49 -1.51 0.51
N ARG A 77 -4.67 -2.10 -0.68
CA ARG A 77 -3.82 -3.19 -1.17
C ARG A 77 -3.28 -2.88 -2.56
N ALA A 78 -1.99 -3.10 -2.74
CA ALA A 78 -1.35 -3.10 -4.04
C ALA A 78 -0.65 -4.44 -4.28
N LEU A 79 -0.96 -5.08 -5.40
CA LEU A 79 -0.25 -6.24 -5.93
C LEU A 79 0.44 -5.81 -7.22
N THR A 80 1.72 -6.11 -7.35
CA THR A 80 2.45 -5.89 -8.60
C THR A 80 3.32 -7.07 -8.95
N ASN A 81 3.13 -7.61 -10.15
CA ASN A 81 4.03 -8.57 -10.77
C ASN A 81 4.82 -7.83 -11.86
N GLY A 82 6.13 -7.66 -11.68
CA GLY A 82 7.01 -7.02 -12.65
C GLY A 82 8.00 -6.02 -12.04
N ARG A 83 8.29 -4.93 -12.76
CA ARG A 83 9.41 -4.01 -12.42
C ARG A 83 8.92 -2.63 -11.99
N GLY A 84 9.51 -2.08 -10.93
CA GLY A 84 9.34 -0.67 -10.55
C GLY A 84 8.03 -0.37 -9.84
N ALA A 85 7.65 -1.15 -8.84
CA ALA A 85 6.45 -0.94 -8.03
C ALA A 85 6.68 0.15 -6.96
N ARG A 86 5.83 1.18 -6.94
CA ARG A 86 5.90 2.29 -5.97
C ARG A 86 4.53 2.58 -5.34
N PRO A 87 3.90 1.62 -4.65
CA PRO A 87 2.61 1.83 -4.03
C PRO A 87 2.71 2.83 -2.88
N ARG A 88 1.71 3.71 -2.76
CA ARG A 88 1.62 4.68 -1.67
C ARG A 88 0.25 4.60 -1.01
N ALA A 89 0.25 4.53 0.32
CA ALA A 89 -0.94 4.66 1.13
C ALA A 89 -0.76 5.84 2.10
N LEU A 90 -1.72 6.76 2.08
CA LEU A 90 -1.87 7.82 3.07
C LEU A 90 -3.16 7.57 3.86
N THR A 91 -3.09 7.61 5.18
CA THR A 91 -4.28 7.51 6.01
C THR A 91 -4.24 8.51 7.15
N ASN A 92 -5.27 9.33 7.25
CA ASN A 92 -5.54 10.16 8.41
C ASN A 92 -6.72 9.55 9.18
N GLY A 93 -6.48 9.03 10.38
CA GLY A 93 -7.50 8.45 11.24
C GLY A 93 -7.11 7.14 11.93
N ARG A 94 -8.06 6.20 12.08
CA ARG A 94 -7.87 5.00 12.94
C ARG A 94 -7.87 3.71 12.13
N GLY A 95 -6.98 2.78 12.47
CA GLY A 95 -6.98 1.40 11.96
C GLY A 95 -6.48 1.25 10.52
N ALA A 96 -5.34 1.88 10.20
CA ALA A 96 -4.71 1.78 8.88
C ALA A 96 -3.94 0.45 8.73
N ARG A 97 -4.23 -0.32 7.68
CA ARG A 97 -3.55 -1.59 7.39
C ARG A 97 -3.15 -1.68 5.91
N PRO A 98 -2.27 -0.78 5.43
CA PRO A 98 -1.82 -0.83 4.04
C PRO A 98 -0.97 -2.07 3.79
N ARG A 99 -1.19 -2.71 2.63
CA ARG A 99 -0.41 -3.86 2.18
C ARG A 99 0.12 -3.64 0.78
N ALA A 100 1.41 -3.91 0.60
CA ALA A 100 2.05 -4.00 -0.71
C ALA A 100 2.69 -5.38 -0.86
N LEU A 101 2.36 -6.06 -1.96
CA LEU A 101 3.02 -7.28 -2.39
C LEU A 101 3.62 -7.02 -3.77
N THR A 102 4.90 -7.34 -3.93
CA THR A 102 5.61 -7.19 -5.20
C THR A 102 6.42 -8.43 -5.51
N ASN A 103 6.17 -9.01 -6.69
CA ASN A 103 7.01 -10.06 -7.26
C ASN A 103 7.80 -9.43 -8.41
N GLY A 104 9.12 -9.28 -8.24
CA GLY A 104 10.02 -8.72 -9.25
C GLY A 104 11.04 -7.72 -8.70
N ARG A 105 11.37 -6.67 -9.47
CA ARG A 105 12.51 -5.78 -9.17
C ARG A 105 12.08 -4.36 -8.82
N GLY A 106 12.72 -3.77 -7.81
CA GLY A 106 12.60 -2.34 -7.49
C GLY A 106 11.29 -1.96 -6.80
N ALA A 107 10.95 -2.65 -5.71
CA ALA A 107 9.78 -2.35 -4.89
C ALA A 107 10.07 -1.22 -3.89
N ARG A 108 9.26 -0.15 -3.91
CA ARG A 108 9.40 0.98 -2.97
C ARG A 108 8.04 1.35 -2.34
N PRO A 109 7.42 0.45 -1.58
CA PRO A 109 6.14 0.74 -0.94
C PRO A 109 6.31 1.80 0.15
N ARG A 110 5.36 2.72 0.23
CA ARG A 110 5.30 3.75 1.28
C ARG A 110 3.94 3.75 1.96
N ALA A 111 3.95 3.74 3.28
CA ALA A 111 2.78 3.96 4.11
C ALA A 111 3.04 5.15 5.03
N LEU A 112 2.11 6.12 5.00
CA LEU A 112 2.07 7.23 5.93
C LEU A 112 0.73 7.17 6.67
N THR A 113 0.78 7.16 8.00
CA THR A 113 -0.42 7.18 8.84
C THR A 113 -0.32 8.25 9.91
N ASN A 114 -1.31 9.13 9.97
CA ASN A 114 -1.52 10.04 11.10
C ASN A 114 -2.74 9.54 11.89
N GLY A 115 -2.51 9.05 13.10
CA GLY A 115 -3.56 8.55 14.00
C GLY A 115 -3.21 7.24 14.71
N ARG A 116 -4.21 6.37 14.95
CA ARG A 116 -4.08 5.20 15.84
C ARG A 116 -4.13 3.88 15.09
N GLY A 117 -3.28 2.92 15.46
CA GLY A 117 -3.35 1.53 15.03
C GLY A 117 -2.89 1.29 13.58
N ALA A 118 -1.70 1.78 13.25
CA ALA A 118 -1.08 1.56 11.94
C ALA A 118 -0.38 0.20 11.87
N ARG A 119 -0.69 -0.61 10.86
CA ARG A 119 -0.03 -1.92 10.62
C ARG A 119 0.37 -2.07 9.15
N PRO A 120 1.31 -1.25 8.65
CA PRO A 120 1.77 -1.36 7.28
C PRO A 120 2.55 -2.65 7.07
N ARG A 121 2.30 -3.32 5.93
CA ARG A 121 3.02 -4.52 5.52
C ARG A 121 3.54 -4.37 4.11
N ALA A 122 4.82 -4.70 3.93
CA ALA A 122 5.43 -4.87 2.62
C ALA A 122 6.00 -6.28 2.52
N LEU A 123 5.67 -6.97 1.43
CA LEU A 123 6.28 -8.24 1.06
C LEU A 123 6.86 -8.07 -0.35
N THR A 124 8.13 -8.42 -0.51
CA THR A 124 8.78 -8.44 -1.83
C THR A 124 9.42 -9.79 -2.07
N ASN A 125 9.12 -10.41 -3.20
CA ASN A 125 9.91 -11.50 -3.74
C ASN A 125 10.73 -10.96 -4.92
N GLY A 126 12.05 -10.89 -4.79
CA GLY A 126 12.96 -10.37 -5.80
C GLY A 126 13.98 -9.36 -5.26
N ARG A 127 14.39 -8.38 -6.09
CA ARG A 127 15.56 -7.52 -5.80
C ARG A 127 15.18 -6.06 -5.55
N GLY A 128 15.91 -5.41 -4.63
CA GLY A 128 15.88 -3.94 -4.45
C GLY A 128 14.61 -3.43 -3.76
N ALA A 129 14.22 -4.06 -2.65
CA ALA A 129 13.08 -3.64 -1.84
C ALA A 129 13.46 -2.51 -0.88
N ARG A 130 12.72 -1.39 -0.91
CA ARG A 130 12.91 -0.25 0.00
C ARG A 130 11.58 0.18 0.64
N PRO A 131 10.97 -0.66 1.48
CA PRO A 131 9.72 -0.32 2.14
C PRO A 131 9.93 0.79 3.17
N ARG A 132 9.00 1.75 3.22
CA ARG A 132 8.98 2.82 4.22
C ARG A 132 7.62 2.89 4.92
N ALA A 133 7.65 2.96 6.23
CA ALA A 133 6.50 3.25 7.06
C ALA A 133 6.79 4.47 7.94
N LEU A 134 5.92 5.48 7.88
CA LEU A 134 5.91 6.61 8.80
C LEU A 134 4.57 6.60 9.53
N THR A 135 4.60 6.66 10.85
CA THR A 135 3.39 6.78 11.67
C THR A 135 3.54 7.88 12.71
N ASN A 136 2.63 8.84 12.69
CA ASN A 136 2.49 9.83 13.76
C ASN A 136 1.25 9.45 14.58
N GLY A 137 1.44 8.99 15.80
CA GLY A 137 0.38 8.55 16.71
C GLY A 137 0.67 7.22 17.41
N ARG A 138 -0.38 6.50 17.83
CA ARG A 138 -0.23 5.35 18.76
C ARG A 138 -0.38 3.99 18.07
N GLY A 139 0.40 3.00 18.53
CA GLY A 139 0.20 1.59 18.18
C GLY A 139 0.64 1.20 16.77
N ALA A 140 1.80 1.68 16.32
CA ALA A 140 2.37 1.32 15.02
C ALA A 140 3.07 -0.04 15.07
N ARG A 141 2.77 -0.91 14.10
CA ARG A 141 3.40 -2.24 13.94
C ARG A 141 3.80 -2.48 12.48
N PRO A 142 4.81 -1.76 11.97
CA PRO A 142 5.30 -1.95 10.61
C PRO A 142 5.99 -3.31 10.45
N ARG A 143 5.78 -3.95 9.29
CA ARG A 143 6.49 -5.17 8.89
C ARG A 143 6.94 -5.07 7.44
N ALA A 144 8.17 -5.52 7.20
CA ALA A 144 8.74 -5.63 5.87
C ALA A 144 9.44 -6.99 5.76
N LEU A 145 9.04 -7.81 4.78
CA LEU A 145 9.69 -9.08 4.46
C LEU A 145 10.17 -9.01 3.02
N THR A 146 11.41 -9.46 2.77
CA THR A 146 11.98 -9.55 1.43
C THR A 146 12.64 -10.90 1.26
N ASN A 147 12.15 -11.68 0.29
CA ASN A 147 12.80 -12.89 -0.17
C ASN A 147 13.61 -12.50 -1.40
N GLY A 148 14.92 -12.33 -1.22
CA GLY A 148 15.85 -11.86 -2.25
C GLY A 148 16.81 -10.77 -1.74
N ARG A 149 17.53 -10.11 -2.66
CA ARG A 149 18.67 -9.25 -2.32
C ARG A 149 18.33 -7.75 -2.27
N GLY A 150 19.07 -7.00 -1.46
CA GLY A 150 19.04 -5.53 -1.46
C GLY A 150 17.83 -4.92 -0.75
N ALA A 151 17.38 -5.53 0.35
CA ALA A 151 16.32 -5.01 1.20
C ALA A 151 16.84 -3.87 2.09
N ARG A 152 16.13 -2.73 2.11
CA ARG A 152 16.42 -1.59 3.00
C ARG A 152 15.12 -1.07 3.62
N PRO A 153 14.54 -1.79 4.60
CA PRO A 153 13.33 -1.34 5.28
C PRO A 153 13.61 -0.13 6.18
N ARG A 154 12.65 0.81 6.24
CA ARG A 154 12.67 1.92 7.21
C ARG A 154 11.30 2.05 7.86
N ALA A 155 11.31 2.22 9.17
CA ALA A 155 10.13 2.50 9.96
C ALA A 155 10.44 3.64 10.93
N LEU A 156 9.65 4.72 10.87
CA LEU A 156 9.69 5.81 11.84
C LEU A 156 8.31 5.91 12.49
N THR A 157 8.28 5.95 13.82
CA THR A 157 7.06 6.12 14.58
C THR A 157 7.25 7.20 15.62
N ASN A 158 6.50 8.28 15.51
CA ASN A 158 6.45 9.35 16.50
C ASN A 158 5.17 9.15 17.33
N GLY A 159 5.31 8.58 18.52
CA GLY A 159 4.21 8.31 19.46
C GLY A 159 4.33 6.97 20.20
N ARG A 160 3.41 6.72 21.14
CA ARG A 160 3.50 5.58 22.08
C ARG A 160 3.12 4.23 21.45
N GLY A 161 3.74 3.14 21.91
CA GLY A 161 3.36 1.76 21.57
C GLY A 161 3.82 1.28 20.19
N ALA A 162 4.95 1.79 19.71
CA ALA A 162 5.60 1.31 18.49
C ALA A 162 6.22 -0.08 18.73
N ARG A 163 5.95 -1.03 17.82
CA ARG A 163 6.66 -2.32 17.76
C ARG A 163 7.07 -2.59 16.32
N PRO A 164 8.17 -1.99 15.83
CA PRO A 164 8.72 -2.34 14.53
C PRO A 164 9.21 -3.79 14.59
N ARG A 165 8.91 -4.57 13.56
CA ARG A 165 9.54 -5.88 13.35
C ARG A 165 10.26 -5.85 12.01
N PRO A 166 11.60 -5.87 11.98
CA PRO A 166 12.32 -6.25 10.79
C PRO A 166 11.88 -7.67 10.42
N GLY A 167 11.54 -7.92 9.16
CA GLY A 167 11.32 -9.30 8.70
C GLY A 167 12.67 -9.97 8.56
N ALA A 168 12.79 -11.18 9.12
CA ALA A 168 13.91 -12.07 8.89
C ALA A 168 14.09 -12.27 7.38
N GLY A 169 15.18 -11.74 6.85
CA GLY A 169 15.80 -12.24 5.63
C GLY A 169 17.14 -12.77 6.07
N TYR A 170 17.38 -14.07 5.89
CA TYR A 170 18.68 -14.68 6.10
C TYR A 170 19.74 -13.81 5.42
N PHE A 171 20.63 -13.22 6.22
CA PHE A 171 21.88 -12.66 5.74
C PHE A 171 22.73 -13.86 5.32
N VAL A 172 22.73 -14.21 4.04
CA VAL A 172 23.90 -14.89 3.48
C VAL A 172 24.87 -13.76 3.15
N SER A 173 25.83 -13.54 4.04
CA SER A 173 27.01 -12.74 3.74
C SER A 173 27.70 -13.35 2.51
N PRO A 174 28.09 -12.57 1.49
CA PRO A 174 29.23 -13.00 0.71
C PRO A 174 30.42 -12.99 1.67
N ARG A 175 31.05 -14.15 1.87
CA ARG A 175 32.43 -14.22 2.35
C ARG A 175 33.30 -13.33 1.44
N ALA A 176 34.36 -12.79 2.04
CA ALA A 176 35.46 -12.13 1.34
C ALA A 176 35.89 -12.94 0.11
#